data_AF-A0A3N9UVE8-F1
#
_entry.id   AF-A0A3N9UVE8-F1
#
_cell.length_a   1.000
_cell.length_b   1.000
_cell.length_c   1.000
_cell.angle_alpha   90.00
_cell.angle_beta   90.00
_cell.angle_gamma   90.00
#
_symmetry.space_group_name_H-M   'P 1'
#
loop_
_entity.id
_entity.type
_entity.pdbx_description
1 polymer ?
#
loop_
_entity_poly.entity_id
_entity_poly.type
_entity_poly.pdbx_seq_one_letter_code
_entity_poly.pdbx_strand_id
1 'polypeptide(L)'
;MRMIKTVSSILLLIAVAIAATSNASAECAACSSGNQQEVLNNEWAAFMDGNSTSAAPTLSTTGGLVNPKVSRQNAASLNTKSSDPTTSEKTAETASETQKTVAEKVASSERSEGFAAVLVPLDQVESFGIILDISPNSTEYIPGSVNIPYTEFLKEGGALKSVSEMAQVLGDAGISKNDNVLIYGECQPCGGGPSAATYVYWMMKYLGHDKVKLLDGGIDDWVAAKEPTVAEPKELPKTTYNATVKSSLMATYEYVQSGVAQIVDARTAEEFNTGAIPGAVNIPYDSVLSGKMIKDETELAKLFASLNKDKPVVIYTNTGVKASMVWFVLERMGYDARIYSWQDWQASQPKLGFDLQEVKASPNPANTGDVVQITAIFEEEKQNADTGTAAPSKTGNETMLTVKGCATCGFGSPQGYADLSNTNGVVQIGSNGQTQKSSADSSFKVSAVIKSKAGAQVSSVIMKRITGDQFAGIWNANVAAGVYSVDIVAATGEVTKTFADALEIQVSSTSKYKNLGN
;
A
#
# COMPACT_ATOMS: atom_id res chain seq x y z
N MET A 1 78.88 -27.06 35.38
CA MET A 1 78.59 -28.51 35.40
C MET A 1 78.09 -28.92 34.00
N ARG A 2 78.33 -30.11 33.43
CA ARG A 2 77.83 -31.46 33.80
C ARG A 2 76.30 -31.48 33.95
N MET A 3 75.52 -32.38 33.32
CA MET A 3 75.83 -33.51 32.42
C MET A 3 74.54 -34.07 31.77
N ILE A 4 74.65 -35.02 30.81
CA ILE A 4 73.61 -36.03 30.41
C ILE A 4 72.38 -35.50 29.61
N LYS A 5 71.72 -36.24 28.68
CA LYS A 5 72.14 -37.17 27.59
C LYS A 5 70.89 -37.65 26.78
N THR A 6 70.99 -37.75 25.44
CA THR A 6 70.55 -38.85 24.50
C THR A 6 69.41 -39.84 24.92
N VAL A 7 68.48 -40.35 24.07
CA VAL A 7 68.39 -40.45 22.57
C VAL A 7 67.01 -40.99 22.09
N SER A 8 66.75 -40.96 20.77
CA SER A 8 65.72 -41.73 20.00
C SER A 8 64.24 -41.31 20.06
N SER A 9 63.41 -41.49 19.01
CA SER A 9 63.63 -41.77 17.57
C SER A 9 62.30 -41.74 16.77
N ILE A 10 62.35 -41.57 15.43
CA ILE A 10 61.32 -42.00 14.42
C ILE A 10 59.97 -41.20 14.48
N LEU A 11 59.27 -40.71 13.45
CA LEU A 11 59.29 -40.64 11.95
C LEU A 11 58.32 -39.46 11.56
N LEU A 12 58.20 -38.84 10.36
CA LEU A 12 59.03 -38.57 9.16
C LEU A 12 58.19 -37.75 8.13
N LEU A 13 58.80 -36.77 7.43
CA LEU A 13 58.24 -35.92 6.33
C LEU A 13 57.05 -34.99 6.73
N ILE A 14 57.04 -33.66 6.52
CA ILE A 14 57.36 -32.81 5.33
C ILE A 14 56.31 -33.01 4.23
N ALA A 15 55.30 -32.15 3.99
CA ALA A 15 55.21 -30.68 3.91
C ALA A 15 55.79 -30.08 2.60
N VAL A 16 54.91 -29.73 1.66
CA VAL A 16 55.19 -28.86 0.50
C VAL A 16 54.01 -27.90 0.33
N ALA A 17 54.30 -26.61 0.16
CA ALA A 17 53.31 -25.60 -0.23
C ALA A 17 53.60 -25.13 -1.66
N ILE A 18 52.55 -24.86 -2.44
CA ILE A 18 52.61 -24.13 -3.70
C ILE A 18 51.43 -23.13 -3.69
N ALA A 19 51.65 -21.92 -4.20
CA ALA A 19 50.67 -20.84 -4.20
C ALA A 19 50.39 -20.33 -5.63
N ALA A 20 49.17 -19.82 -5.83
CA ALA A 20 48.65 -19.21 -7.08
C ALA A 20 48.55 -20.17 -8.29
N THR A 21 47.58 -20.07 -9.21
CA THR A 21 46.69 -18.96 -9.60
C THR A 21 45.33 -19.46 -10.13
N SER A 22 44.21 -18.76 -9.86
CA SER A 22 43.06 -18.67 -10.79
C SER A 22 42.07 -17.57 -10.36
N ASN A 23 41.47 -16.88 -11.34
CA ASN A 23 40.29 -16.02 -11.13
C ASN A 23 39.03 -16.82 -11.41
N ALA A 24 38.01 -16.74 -10.54
CA ALA A 24 36.58 -16.66 -10.89
C ALA A 24 35.70 -16.66 -9.62
N SER A 25 34.59 -15.90 -9.67
CA SER A 25 33.33 -16.08 -8.91
C SER A 25 33.37 -16.85 -7.58
N ALA A 26 33.36 -16.13 -6.47
CA ALA A 26 32.84 -16.61 -5.19
C ALA A 26 31.52 -15.88 -4.90
N GLU A 27 30.39 -16.57 -5.07
CA GLU A 27 29.06 -16.04 -4.78
C GLU A 27 28.83 -16.00 -3.26
N CYS A 28 28.13 -14.98 -2.75
CA CYS A 28 27.98 -14.76 -1.32
C CYS A 28 26.92 -15.70 -0.71
N ALA A 29 27.34 -16.89 -0.31
CA ALA A 29 26.49 -17.92 0.29
C ALA A 29 26.15 -17.63 1.77
N ALA A 30 25.49 -16.50 2.05
CA ALA A 30 25.16 -16.03 3.40
C ALA A 30 23.79 -15.32 3.54
N CYS A 31 22.83 -15.58 2.64
CA CYS A 31 21.46 -15.03 2.72
C CYS A 31 20.42 -16.15 2.83
N SER A 32 20.24 -16.74 4.02
CA SER A 32 19.28 -17.84 4.22
C SER A 32 18.72 -17.97 5.65
N SER A 33 18.11 -16.91 6.19
CA SER A 33 17.28 -17.02 7.41
C SER A 33 16.37 -15.80 7.66
N GLY A 34 15.04 -16.02 7.63
CA GLY A 34 14.08 -15.30 8.48
C GLY A 34 13.44 -13.99 7.99
N ASN A 35 12.10 -13.98 8.07
CA ASN A 35 11.20 -12.88 8.46
C ASN A 35 11.12 -11.55 7.68
N GLN A 36 12.08 -11.13 6.84
CA GLN A 36 11.84 -9.94 6.00
C GLN A 36 10.73 -10.17 4.96
N GLN A 37 10.59 -11.41 4.48
CA GLN A 37 9.72 -11.70 3.34
C GLN A 37 8.22 -11.76 3.70
N GLU A 38 7.85 -12.13 4.93
CA GLU A 38 6.43 -12.27 5.32
C GLU A 38 5.73 -10.91 5.50
N VAL A 39 6.44 -9.89 6.01
CA VAL A 39 5.85 -8.55 6.23
C VAL A 39 5.57 -7.83 4.90
N LEU A 40 6.37 -8.08 3.86
CA LEU A 40 6.23 -7.43 2.54
C LEU A 40 5.48 -8.28 1.51
N ASN A 41 5.57 -9.62 1.52
CA ASN A 41 4.79 -10.47 0.60
C ASN A 41 3.32 -10.64 1.00
N ASN A 42 2.90 -10.20 2.19
CA ASN A 42 1.51 -10.24 2.62
C ASN A 42 0.56 -9.34 1.81
N GLU A 43 1.07 -8.58 0.83
CA GLU A 43 0.27 -7.84 -0.16
C GLU A 43 -0.62 -8.74 -1.07
N TRP A 44 -0.48 -10.07 -1.04
CA TRP A 44 -1.37 -11.02 -1.77
C TRP A 44 -2.03 -12.12 -0.91
N ALA A 45 -1.42 -12.59 0.19
CA ALA A 45 -1.95 -13.75 0.92
C ALA A 45 -3.32 -13.49 1.58
N ALA A 46 -3.48 -12.31 2.21
CA ALA A 46 -4.71 -11.90 2.89
C ALA A 46 -5.92 -11.69 1.95
N PHE A 47 -5.73 -11.76 0.63
CA PHE A 47 -6.79 -11.64 -0.37
C PHE A 47 -7.51 -12.98 -0.64
N MET A 48 -6.90 -14.12 -0.32
CA MET A 48 -7.39 -15.44 -0.76
C MET A 48 -7.96 -16.34 0.35
N ASP A 49 -7.49 -16.24 1.60
CA ASP A 49 -7.94 -17.13 2.70
C ASP A 49 -9.30 -16.74 3.33
N GLY A 50 -10.21 -16.25 2.50
CA GLY A 50 -11.64 -16.21 2.77
C GLY A 50 -12.29 -17.57 2.51
N ASN A 51 -12.32 -18.43 3.56
CA ASN A 51 -13.02 -19.73 3.63
C ASN A 51 -12.36 -20.96 2.95
N SER A 52 -11.61 -21.75 3.74
CA SER A 52 -11.94 -23.18 3.92
C SER A 52 -11.29 -23.79 5.18
N THR A 53 -11.87 -24.87 5.71
CA THR A 53 -11.38 -25.57 6.91
C THR A 53 -10.62 -26.87 6.57
N SER A 54 -9.87 -27.35 7.57
CA SER A 54 -9.13 -28.64 7.64
C SER A 54 -7.72 -28.65 7.05
N ALA A 55 -6.76 -29.10 7.88
CA ALA A 55 -5.36 -29.27 7.53
C ALA A 55 -4.90 -30.69 7.90
N ALA A 56 -4.28 -31.38 6.94
CA ALA A 56 -3.51 -32.61 7.14
C ALA A 56 -2.39 -32.67 6.08
N PRO A 57 -1.16 -33.12 6.41
CA PRO A 57 0.02 -32.85 5.58
C PRO A 57 0.37 -33.98 4.59
N THR A 58 0.90 -33.61 3.42
CA THR A 58 1.57 -34.57 2.50
C THR A 58 2.92 -34.05 1.99
N LEU A 59 3.95 -34.79 2.38
CA LEU A 59 5.35 -34.79 1.97
C LEU A 59 5.71 -34.34 0.54
N SER A 60 6.90 -33.78 0.39
CA SER A 60 7.60 -33.63 -0.89
C SER A 60 8.30 -34.92 -1.34
N THR A 61 8.44 -35.10 -2.66
CA THR A 61 9.45 -35.99 -3.28
C THR A 61 10.02 -35.35 -4.54
N THR A 62 11.25 -35.75 -4.90
CA THR A 62 12.07 -35.14 -5.95
C THR A 62 12.02 -35.92 -7.27
N GLY A 63 12.18 -35.21 -8.40
CA GLY A 63 12.40 -35.79 -9.72
C GLY A 63 12.62 -34.71 -10.78
N GLY A 64 13.55 -34.91 -11.73
CA GLY A 64 13.90 -33.89 -12.73
C GLY A 64 14.47 -34.47 -14.03
N LEU A 65 14.98 -33.58 -14.90
CA LEU A 65 15.36 -33.84 -16.32
C LEU A 65 14.12 -34.07 -17.22
N VAL A 66 14.12 -33.85 -18.55
CA VAL A 66 15.18 -33.80 -19.58
C VAL A 66 14.93 -32.66 -20.60
N ASN A 67 15.99 -32.17 -21.26
CA ASN A 67 15.97 -31.16 -22.33
C ASN A 67 16.20 -31.79 -23.73
N PRO A 68 15.39 -31.46 -24.78
CA PRO A 68 15.68 -31.81 -26.17
C PRO A 68 16.12 -30.62 -27.06
N LYS A 69 17.34 -30.67 -27.61
CA LYS A 69 17.74 -29.86 -28.77
C LYS A 69 17.28 -30.53 -30.07
N VAL A 70 16.74 -29.77 -31.02
CA VAL A 70 16.60 -30.15 -32.45
C VAL A 70 17.14 -29.00 -33.32
N SER A 71 17.54 -29.31 -34.56
CA SER A 71 18.48 -28.48 -35.36
C SER A 71 17.88 -27.86 -36.63
N ARG A 72 18.72 -27.05 -37.29
CA ARG A 72 18.51 -26.25 -38.52
C ARG A 72 17.89 -27.03 -39.69
N GLN A 73 17.08 -26.34 -40.54
CA GLN A 73 17.47 -25.92 -41.90
C GLN A 73 16.31 -25.29 -42.71
N ASN A 74 16.51 -24.09 -43.27
CA ASN A 74 16.49 -23.82 -44.73
C ASN A 74 16.73 -22.32 -45.02
N ALA A 75 16.98 -21.96 -46.29
CA ALA A 75 17.45 -20.63 -46.68
C ALA A 75 16.92 -20.16 -48.05
N ALA A 76 16.70 -18.83 -48.17
CA ALA A 76 16.62 -18.05 -49.41
C ALA A 76 16.73 -16.55 -49.00
N SER A 77 17.86 -15.84 -49.17
CA SER A 77 18.54 -15.39 -50.39
C SER A 77 17.93 -14.15 -51.05
N LEU A 78 18.64 -13.02 -50.96
CA LEU A 78 18.77 -12.02 -52.03
C LEU A 78 20.12 -11.29 -51.85
N ASN A 79 20.74 -10.85 -52.95
CA ASN A 79 22.18 -10.55 -52.98
C ASN A 79 22.57 -9.50 -54.05
N THR A 80 23.17 -8.39 -53.60
CA THR A 80 23.86 -7.39 -54.43
C THR A 80 24.86 -6.60 -53.56
N LYS A 81 26.07 -6.23 -53.96
CA LYS A 81 27.02 -6.74 -54.97
C LYS A 81 28.36 -6.04 -54.69
N SER A 82 29.52 -6.68 -54.89
CA SER A 82 30.85 -6.11 -54.57
C SER A 82 31.56 -5.51 -55.79
N SER A 83 32.29 -4.39 -55.61
CA SER A 83 33.60 -4.05 -56.24
C SER A 83 33.96 -2.57 -55.97
N ASP A 84 35.21 -2.10 -55.83
CA ASP A 84 36.49 -2.70 -55.38
C ASP A 84 37.44 -1.49 -54.99
N PRO A 85 38.80 -1.44 -55.03
CA PRO A 85 39.58 -0.65 -54.06
C PRO A 85 40.41 0.51 -54.66
N THR A 86 41.21 1.23 -53.83
CA THR A 86 42.66 1.56 -54.06
C THR A 86 43.30 2.39 -52.92
N THR A 87 44.20 1.73 -52.19
CA THR A 87 45.53 2.14 -51.66
C THR A 87 45.98 3.61 -51.53
N SER A 88 46.29 4.05 -50.30
CA SER A 88 47.60 4.59 -49.81
C SER A 88 47.45 4.95 -48.31
N GLU A 89 48.30 4.55 -47.35
CA GLU A 89 49.75 4.83 -47.13
C GLU A 89 50.07 6.31 -46.78
N LYS A 90 50.91 6.65 -45.77
CA LYS A 90 51.49 5.87 -44.64
C LYS A 90 52.27 6.81 -43.68
N THR A 91 51.97 6.79 -42.37
CA THR A 91 52.98 7.07 -41.30
C THR A 91 52.50 6.55 -39.95
N ALA A 92 53.43 6.10 -39.11
CA ALA A 92 53.18 5.68 -37.73
C ALA A 92 54.44 5.89 -36.88
N GLU A 93 54.27 6.34 -35.63
CA GLU A 93 55.19 6.35 -34.48
C GLU A 93 54.51 7.24 -33.40
N THR A 94 54.55 7.02 -32.07
CA THR A 94 54.83 5.83 -31.25
C THR A 94 54.05 5.97 -29.93
N ALA A 95 53.81 4.88 -29.20
CA ALA A 95 52.89 4.84 -28.07
C ALA A 95 53.39 5.47 -26.75
N SER A 96 52.46 6.10 -26.02
CA SER A 96 52.32 6.08 -24.56
C SER A 96 50.87 6.50 -24.28
N GLU A 97 49.96 5.61 -23.83
CA GLU A 97 49.94 4.89 -22.54
C GLU A 97 49.52 5.78 -21.36
N THR A 98 48.24 6.17 -21.33
CA THR A 98 47.49 6.35 -20.07
C THR A 98 46.09 5.79 -20.27
N GLN A 99 45.71 4.77 -19.51
CA GLN A 99 44.34 4.26 -19.48
C GLN A 99 43.46 5.26 -18.71
N LYS A 100 42.44 5.86 -19.36
CA LYS A 100 41.36 6.53 -18.60
C LYS A 100 40.60 5.46 -17.82
N THR A 101 40.76 5.46 -16.51
CA THR A 101 40.05 4.57 -15.60
C THR A 101 38.56 4.94 -15.53
N VAL A 102 37.72 3.93 -15.30
CA VAL A 102 36.25 4.08 -15.27
C VAL A 102 35.76 5.00 -14.14
N ALA A 103 36.62 5.34 -13.18
CA ALA A 103 36.35 6.23 -12.05
C ALA A 103 35.96 7.67 -12.46
N GLU A 104 36.47 8.21 -13.58
CA GLU A 104 36.12 9.57 -14.06
C GLU A 104 34.67 9.71 -14.54
N LYS A 105 33.88 8.63 -14.60
CA LYS A 105 32.45 8.69 -14.93
C LYS A 105 31.51 8.78 -13.71
N VAL A 106 32.07 8.91 -12.51
CA VAL A 106 31.36 9.43 -11.31
C VAL A 106 31.62 10.94 -11.19
N ALA A 107 31.51 11.65 -12.32
CA ALA A 107 31.49 13.10 -12.33
C ALA A 107 30.08 13.57 -11.95
N SER A 108 30.00 14.45 -10.96
CA SER A 108 28.76 15.00 -10.43
C SER A 108 27.82 15.50 -11.52
N SER A 109 26.62 14.92 -11.61
CA SER A 109 25.45 15.74 -11.86
C SER A 109 25.31 16.66 -10.65
N GLU A 110 25.53 17.96 -10.85
CA GLU A 110 25.26 18.97 -9.83
C GLU A 110 23.74 18.97 -9.57
N ARG A 111 23.30 18.18 -8.58
CA ARG A 111 21.90 18.19 -8.14
C ARG A 111 21.55 19.61 -7.69
N SER A 112 20.32 20.06 -7.93
CA SER A 112 19.89 21.37 -7.47
C SER A 112 20.04 21.52 -5.96
N GLU A 113 20.14 22.77 -5.51
CA GLU A 113 20.14 23.13 -4.08
C GLU A 113 18.99 22.47 -3.31
N GLY A 114 17.85 22.21 -3.96
CA GLY A 114 16.69 21.52 -3.39
C GLY A 114 16.98 20.09 -2.95
N PHE A 115 17.74 19.32 -3.74
CA PHE A 115 18.19 17.97 -3.37
C PHE A 115 19.42 18.01 -2.46
N ALA A 116 20.43 18.79 -2.81
CA ALA A 116 21.68 18.90 -2.04
C ALA A 116 21.50 19.46 -0.62
N ALA A 117 20.42 20.22 -0.37
CA ALA A 117 20.07 20.66 0.98
C ALA A 117 19.62 19.51 1.90
N VAL A 118 19.14 18.39 1.36
CA VAL A 118 18.51 17.29 2.15
C VAL A 118 19.28 15.98 2.07
N LEU A 119 19.86 15.65 0.92
CA LEU A 119 20.72 14.49 0.73
C LEU A 119 22.14 14.82 1.19
N VAL A 120 22.68 14.02 2.12
CA VAL A 120 23.98 14.20 2.75
C VAL A 120 24.94 13.12 2.23
N PRO A 121 26.10 13.49 1.63
CA PRO A 121 27.10 12.52 1.21
C PRO A 121 27.81 11.89 2.42
N LEU A 122 28.40 10.71 2.22
CA LEU A 122 29.04 9.89 3.26
C LEU A 122 30.13 10.67 4.04
N ASP A 123 30.88 11.56 3.37
CA ASP A 123 31.96 12.35 3.96
C ASP A 123 31.49 13.47 4.92
N GLN A 124 30.19 13.73 5.02
CA GLN A 124 29.61 14.78 5.86
C GLN A 124 28.85 14.25 7.09
N VAL A 125 28.76 12.93 7.25
CA VAL A 125 27.97 12.26 8.30
C VAL A 125 28.41 12.66 9.72
N GLU A 126 29.71 12.79 9.99
CA GLU A 126 30.25 13.17 11.30
C GLU A 126 29.79 14.57 11.79
N SER A 127 29.24 15.41 10.90
CA SER A 127 28.75 16.75 11.26
C SER A 127 27.35 16.78 11.89
N PHE A 128 26.65 15.63 11.97
CA PHE A 128 25.27 15.53 12.46
C PHE A 128 25.17 15.19 13.95
N GLY A 129 24.16 15.77 14.61
CA GLY A 129 23.97 15.61 16.07
C GLY A 129 23.34 14.27 16.46
N ILE A 130 22.42 13.78 15.62
CA ILE A 130 21.80 12.45 15.73
C ILE A 130 21.85 11.81 14.35
N ILE A 131 22.45 10.63 14.27
CA ILE A 131 22.35 9.73 13.12
C ILE A 131 21.30 8.67 13.50
N LEU A 132 20.37 8.37 12.60
CA LEU A 132 19.22 7.51 12.83
C LEU A 132 19.17 6.40 11.77
N ASP A 133 19.42 5.17 12.20
CA ASP A 133 19.14 3.97 11.44
C ASP A 133 17.66 3.59 11.58
N ILE A 134 16.98 3.31 10.45
CA ILE A 134 15.57 2.89 10.45
C ILE A 134 15.36 1.40 10.17
N SER A 135 16.44 0.62 10.15
CA SER A 135 16.46 -0.77 9.69
C SER A 135 16.03 -1.75 10.78
N PRO A 136 15.12 -2.73 10.51
CA PRO A 136 14.64 -3.65 11.55
C PRO A 136 15.63 -4.73 11.99
N ASN A 137 16.64 -5.09 11.19
CA ASN A 137 17.53 -6.23 11.44
C ASN A 137 19.02 -5.87 11.32
N SER A 138 19.42 -4.66 11.70
CA SER A 138 20.82 -4.21 11.60
C SER A 138 21.78 -5.04 12.46
N THR A 139 22.84 -5.53 11.82
CA THR A 139 23.97 -6.21 12.49
C THR A 139 25.22 -5.32 12.62
N GLU A 140 25.23 -4.18 11.95
CA GLU A 140 26.28 -3.15 12.08
C GLU A 140 25.69 -1.75 11.79
N TYR A 141 26.29 -0.73 12.39
CA TYR A 141 25.79 0.64 12.39
C TYR A 141 26.88 1.65 12.05
N ILE A 142 26.47 2.80 11.49
CA ILE A 142 27.34 3.98 11.41
C ILE A 142 27.68 4.43 12.86
N PRO A 143 28.94 4.75 13.19
CA PRO A 143 29.36 5.05 14.56
C PRO A 143 28.53 6.15 15.22
N GLY A 144 27.92 5.84 16.36
CA GLY A 144 27.11 6.78 17.13
C GLY A 144 25.65 6.91 16.71
N SER A 145 25.16 6.06 15.80
CA SER A 145 23.76 6.03 15.37
C SER A 145 22.81 5.47 16.43
N VAL A 146 21.62 6.06 16.53
CA VAL A 146 20.46 5.47 17.21
C VAL A 146 19.75 4.55 16.21
N ASN A 147 19.21 3.42 16.65
CA ASN A 147 18.33 2.57 15.83
C ASN A 147 16.87 2.76 16.27
N ILE A 148 15.98 3.02 15.31
CA ILE A 148 14.53 2.93 15.52
C ILE A 148 13.94 2.26 14.26
N PRO A 149 13.64 0.95 14.30
CA PRO A 149 13.06 0.24 13.16
C PRO A 149 11.84 0.97 12.61
N TYR A 150 11.73 1.18 11.31
CA TYR A 150 10.61 1.94 10.73
C TYR A 150 9.23 1.33 11.07
N THR A 151 9.21 0.02 11.34
CA THR A 151 8.05 -0.74 11.83
C THR A 151 7.54 -0.23 13.19
N GLU A 152 8.38 0.39 14.03
CA GLU A 152 7.94 1.01 15.28
C GLU A 152 7.10 2.29 15.08
N PHE A 153 6.98 2.80 13.86
CA PHE A 153 6.01 3.84 13.53
C PHE A 153 4.70 3.28 12.96
N LEU A 154 4.58 1.95 12.82
CA LEU A 154 3.42 1.27 12.24
C LEU A 154 2.65 0.44 13.27
N LYS A 155 1.36 0.26 13.01
CA LYS A 155 0.48 -0.69 13.68
C LYS A 155 0.52 -2.03 12.94
N GLU A 156 -0.04 -3.06 13.56
CA GLU A 156 -0.43 -4.29 12.86
C GLU A 156 -1.29 -3.93 11.62
N GLY A 157 -1.05 -4.63 10.50
CA GLY A 157 -1.63 -4.27 9.19
C GLY A 157 -0.93 -3.12 8.44
N GLY A 158 0.09 -2.48 9.02
CA GLY A 158 0.95 -1.51 8.33
C GLY A 158 0.40 -0.08 8.25
N ALA A 159 -0.70 0.23 8.96
CA ALA A 159 -1.19 1.59 9.12
C ALA A 159 -0.30 2.39 10.10
N LEU A 160 -0.20 3.71 9.93
CA LEU A 160 0.64 4.56 10.79
C LEU A 160 0.13 4.57 12.25
N LYS A 161 1.04 4.55 13.24
CA LYS A 161 0.71 4.83 14.65
C LYS A 161 0.17 6.26 14.80
N SER A 162 -0.55 6.57 15.88
CA SER A 162 -1.04 7.94 16.10
C SER A 162 0.09 8.94 16.36
N VAL A 163 -0.20 10.23 16.23
CA VAL A 163 0.77 11.32 16.50
C VAL A 163 1.37 11.22 17.91
N SER A 164 0.60 10.78 18.91
CA SER A 164 1.10 10.61 20.28
C SER A 164 2.01 9.39 20.41
N GLU A 165 1.67 8.28 19.75
CA GLU A 165 2.48 7.05 19.75
C GLU A 165 3.81 7.26 19.01
N MET A 166 3.80 7.89 17.84
CA MET A 166 5.03 8.21 17.09
C MET A 166 5.92 9.22 17.83
N ALA A 167 5.32 10.23 18.47
CA ALA A 167 6.05 11.15 19.33
C ALA A 167 6.67 10.44 20.54
N GLN A 168 5.95 9.50 21.15
CA GLN A 168 6.52 8.67 22.21
C GLN A 168 7.71 7.87 21.72
N VAL A 169 7.63 7.17 20.58
CA VAL A 169 8.75 6.38 20.02
C VAL A 169 10.00 7.23 19.83
N LEU A 170 9.87 8.42 19.24
CA LEU A 170 11.01 9.35 19.06
C LEU A 170 11.58 9.84 20.40
N GLY A 171 10.71 10.17 21.37
CA GLY A 171 11.12 10.63 22.70
C GLY A 171 11.76 9.54 23.57
N ASP A 172 11.24 8.31 23.48
CA ASP A 172 11.79 7.12 24.14
C ASP A 172 13.17 6.74 23.58
N ALA A 173 13.47 7.09 22.33
CA ALA A 173 14.80 7.00 21.72
C ALA A 173 15.68 8.26 21.92
N GLY A 174 15.26 9.20 22.78
CA GLY A 174 16.03 10.40 23.12
C GLY A 174 16.06 11.51 22.04
N ILE A 175 15.25 11.40 20.98
CA ILE A 175 15.14 12.40 19.92
C ILE A 175 14.08 13.45 20.30
N SER A 176 14.40 14.74 20.17
CA SER A 176 13.43 15.84 20.25
C SER A 176 13.09 16.40 18.86
N LYS A 177 12.03 17.22 18.77
CA LYS A 177 11.63 17.90 17.52
C LYS A 177 12.72 18.85 16.95
N ASN A 178 13.64 19.31 17.78
CA ASN A 178 14.56 20.42 17.44
C ASN A 178 15.98 19.97 17.10
N ASP A 179 16.29 18.68 17.17
CA ASP A 179 17.62 18.13 16.91
C ASP A 179 17.95 18.09 15.41
N ASN A 180 19.22 17.90 15.07
CA ASN A 180 19.66 17.69 13.69
C ASN A 180 19.73 16.18 13.43
N VAL A 181 18.74 15.62 12.71
CA VAL A 181 18.61 14.17 12.50
C VAL A 181 18.98 13.80 11.06
N LEU A 182 19.91 12.86 10.89
CA LEU A 182 20.29 12.26 9.61
C LEU A 182 19.79 10.82 9.54
N ILE A 183 18.88 10.52 8.62
CA ILE A 183 18.29 9.18 8.46
C ILE A 183 19.07 8.36 7.41
N TYR A 184 19.39 7.11 7.71
CA TYR A 184 19.83 6.10 6.74
C TYR A 184 19.09 4.76 6.93
N GLY A 185 19.31 3.81 6.01
CA GLY A 185 18.79 2.44 6.15
C GLY A 185 19.70 1.37 5.53
N GLU A 186 19.28 0.12 5.71
CA GLU A 186 19.97 -1.13 5.37
C GLU A 186 20.34 -1.28 3.88
N CYS A 187 19.46 -0.86 2.98
CA CYS A 187 19.63 -1.01 1.53
C CYS A 187 18.77 0.00 0.74
N GLN A 188 18.92 -0.02 -0.58
CA GLN A 188 18.11 0.74 -1.54
C GLN A 188 18.28 0.13 -2.95
N PRO A 189 17.24 -0.44 -3.59
CA PRO A 189 15.95 -0.87 -3.01
C PRO A 189 16.11 -2.06 -2.03
N CYS A 190 15.07 -2.34 -1.25
CA CYS A 190 15.00 -3.42 -0.25
C CYS A 190 13.75 -4.27 -0.45
N GLY A 191 13.88 -5.61 -0.49
CA GLY A 191 12.75 -6.54 -0.28
C GLY A 191 11.51 -6.40 -1.17
N GLY A 192 11.58 -5.68 -2.30
CA GLY A 192 10.44 -5.37 -3.18
C GLY A 192 9.96 -3.91 -3.15
N GLY A 193 10.53 -3.07 -2.26
CA GLY A 193 10.24 -1.63 -2.15
C GLY A 193 11.49 -0.75 -2.13
N PRO A 194 11.31 0.58 -2.01
CA PRO A 194 12.41 1.51 -1.73
C PRO A 194 12.80 1.43 -0.25
N SER A 195 13.95 2.03 0.09
CA SER A 195 14.34 2.25 1.49
C SER A 195 13.29 3.04 2.26
N ALA A 196 12.90 2.54 3.44
CA ALA A 196 11.97 3.20 4.35
C ALA A 196 12.51 4.51 4.95
N ALA A 197 13.78 4.85 4.70
CA ALA A 197 14.38 6.14 5.06
C ALA A 197 13.53 7.34 4.56
N THR A 198 13.04 7.30 3.31
CA THR A 198 12.15 8.37 2.79
C THR A 198 10.79 8.45 3.51
N TYR A 199 10.30 7.32 4.03
CA TYR A 199 9.04 7.24 4.77
C TYR A 199 9.17 7.83 6.16
N VAL A 200 10.24 7.47 6.89
CA VAL A 200 10.54 8.06 8.20
C VAL A 200 10.88 9.55 8.06
N TYR A 201 11.58 9.96 6.99
CA TYR A 201 11.76 11.38 6.65
C TYR A 201 10.42 12.10 6.49
N TRP A 202 9.52 11.61 5.61
CA TRP A 202 8.18 12.17 5.43
C TRP A 202 7.40 12.26 6.75
N MET A 203 7.39 11.18 7.53
CA MET A 203 6.72 11.10 8.82
C MET A 203 7.27 12.15 9.80
N MET A 204 8.59 12.33 9.86
CA MET A 204 9.21 13.38 10.67
C MET A 204 8.84 14.78 10.16
N LYS A 205 8.79 15.03 8.84
CA LYS A 205 8.24 16.30 8.31
C LYS A 205 6.77 16.50 8.72
N TYR A 206 5.94 15.46 8.67
CA TYR A 206 4.52 15.46 9.06
C TYR A 206 4.34 15.73 10.56
N LEU A 207 5.18 15.17 11.42
CA LEU A 207 5.27 15.50 12.85
C LEU A 207 5.87 16.90 13.14
N GLY A 208 6.21 17.65 12.09
CA GLY A 208 6.72 19.01 12.18
C GLY A 208 8.20 19.10 12.57
N HIS A 209 8.99 18.08 12.29
CA HIS A 209 10.45 18.10 12.41
C HIS A 209 11.05 18.82 11.20
N ASP A 210 11.73 19.95 11.45
CA ASP A 210 12.25 20.76 10.34
C ASP A 210 13.67 20.36 9.93
N LYS A 211 14.54 19.99 10.89
CA LYS A 211 15.98 19.74 10.67
C LYS A 211 16.34 18.27 10.44
N VAL A 212 15.48 17.54 9.73
CA VAL A 212 15.72 16.15 9.32
C VAL A 212 16.31 16.11 7.91
N LYS A 213 17.25 15.20 7.68
CA LYS A 213 17.95 14.94 6.40
C LYS A 213 18.05 13.43 6.11
N LEU A 214 18.51 13.09 4.91
CA LEU A 214 18.71 11.72 4.43
C LEU A 214 20.16 11.51 4.01
N LEU A 215 20.71 10.32 4.24
CA LEU A 215 21.98 9.89 3.67
C LEU A 215 21.80 9.66 2.15
N ASP A 216 22.77 10.08 1.34
CA ASP A 216 22.78 9.80 -0.11
C ASP A 216 23.41 8.42 -0.40
N GLY A 217 22.81 7.38 0.20
CA GLY A 217 23.30 6.00 0.21
C GLY A 217 22.76 5.21 1.41
N GLY A 218 23.13 3.93 1.51
CA GLY A 218 22.84 3.06 2.66
C GLY A 218 24.06 2.78 3.54
N ILE A 219 23.86 1.95 4.58
CA ILE A 219 24.98 1.33 5.34
C ILE A 219 25.88 0.49 4.43
N ASP A 220 25.31 -0.11 3.38
CA ASP A 220 26.03 -0.90 2.40
C ASP A 220 26.97 -0.06 1.52
N ASP A 221 26.62 1.21 1.24
CA ASP A 221 27.49 2.18 0.59
C ASP A 221 28.59 2.71 1.53
N TRP A 222 28.28 2.90 2.82
CA TRP A 222 29.26 3.24 3.88
C TRP A 222 30.32 2.14 4.06
N VAL A 223 29.89 0.88 4.14
CA VAL A 223 30.78 -0.29 4.20
C VAL A 223 31.58 -0.47 2.90
N ALA A 224 30.98 -0.19 1.73
CA ALA A 224 31.69 -0.22 0.46
C ALA A 224 32.78 0.87 0.34
N ALA A 225 32.56 2.04 0.95
CA ALA A 225 33.57 3.09 1.10
C ALA A 225 34.70 2.70 2.07
N LYS A 226 34.49 1.65 2.89
CA LYS A 226 35.38 1.15 3.96
C LYS A 226 35.48 2.06 5.18
N GLU A 227 34.43 2.86 5.41
CA GLU A 227 34.29 3.64 6.63
C GLU A 227 33.99 2.72 7.83
N PRO A 228 34.39 3.09 9.06
CA PRO A 228 34.25 2.22 10.22
C PRO A 228 32.78 2.00 10.62
N THR A 229 32.45 0.80 11.09
CA THR A 229 31.13 0.47 11.66
C THR A 229 31.25 0.02 13.12
N VAL A 230 30.13 0.01 13.84
CA VAL A 230 30.01 -0.51 15.21
C VAL A 230 28.92 -1.58 15.29
N ALA A 231 29.07 -2.56 16.20
CA ALA A 231 28.14 -3.68 16.32
C ALA A 231 26.84 -3.37 17.10
N GLU A 232 26.84 -2.29 17.89
CA GLU A 232 25.74 -1.91 18.79
C GLU A 232 25.35 -0.44 18.55
N PRO A 233 24.06 -0.08 18.59
CA PRO A 233 23.61 1.30 18.45
C PRO A 233 23.88 2.12 19.72
N LYS A 234 23.74 3.44 19.60
CA LYS A 234 23.92 4.41 20.68
C LYS A 234 22.60 4.68 21.39
N GLU A 235 22.50 4.22 22.64
CA GLU A 235 21.44 4.62 23.57
C GLU A 235 21.53 6.13 23.91
N LEU A 236 20.38 6.82 23.90
CA LEU A 236 20.25 8.22 24.33
C LEU A 236 19.31 8.35 25.55
N PRO A 237 19.55 9.32 26.45
CA PRO A 237 18.59 9.63 27.52
C PRO A 237 17.23 10.06 26.96
N LYS A 238 16.14 9.44 27.45
CA LYS A 238 14.76 9.73 27.04
C LYS A 238 14.41 11.20 27.17
N THR A 239 13.64 11.72 26.21
CA THR A 239 13.24 13.13 26.12
C THR A 239 11.77 13.29 25.68
N THR A 240 11.25 14.52 25.68
CA THR A 240 9.86 14.80 25.26
C THR A 240 9.82 15.31 23.82
N TYR A 241 9.33 14.47 22.91
CA TYR A 241 9.07 14.87 21.53
C TYR A 241 7.78 15.68 21.42
N ASN A 242 7.89 17.00 21.27
CA ASN A 242 6.76 17.90 21.13
C ASN A 242 6.35 18.04 19.65
N ALA A 243 5.52 17.14 19.14
CA ALA A 243 5.08 17.13 17.74
C ALA A 243 4.26 18.38 17.36
N THR A 244 4.23 18.73 16.06
CA THR A 244 3.34 19.75 15.51
C THR A 244 2.90 19.34 14.11
N VAL A 245 1.67 18.85 13.98
CA VAL A 245 1.19 18.20 12.76
C VAL A 245 1.15 19.15 11.57
N LYS A 246 1.86 18.81 10.49
CA LYS A 246 1.77 19.47 9.19
C LYS A 246 0.76 18.71 8.32
N SER A 247 -0.53 18.97 8.55
CA SER A 247 -1.64 18.32 7.84
C SER A 247 -1.59 18.48 6.32
N SER A 248 -0.89 19.48 5.79
CA SER A 248 -0.63 19.64 4.37
C SER A 248 0.20 18.51 3.73
N LEU A 249 0.82 17.61 4.51
CA LEU A 249 1.64 16.51 3.99
C LEU A 249 0.90 15.16 3.89
N MET A 250 -0.35 15.08 4.39
CA MET A 250 -1.18 13.89 4.35
C MET A 250 -2.59 14.25 3.83
N ALA A 251 -3.10 13.51 2.85
CA ALA A 251 -4.46 13.71 2.36
C ALA A 251 -5.50 12.96 3.21
N THR A 252 -6.76 13.40 3.13
CA THR A 252 -7.92 12.66 3.65
C THR A 252 -8.75 12.10 2.50
N TYR A 253 -9.65 11.15 2.81
CA TYR A 253 -10.60 10.59 1.85
C TYR A 253 -11.38 11.69 1.09
N GLU A 254 -11.90 12.70 1.79
CA GLU A 254 -12.67 13.79 1.19
C GLU A 254 -11.82 14.66 0.26
N TYR A 255 -10.54 14.86 0.60
CA TYR A 255 -9.61 15.62 -0.25
C TYR A 255 -9.34 14.88 -1.56
N VAL A 256 -9.20 13.54 -1.52
CA VAL A 256 -9.05 12.70 -2.71
C VAL A 256 -10.35 12.66 -3.53
N GLN A 257 -11.49 12.44 -2.88
CA GLN A 257 -12.81 12.41 -3.51
C GLN A 257 -13.19 13.75 -4.18
N SER A 258 -12.66 14.88 -3.70
CA SER A 258 -12.93 16.21 -4.25
C SER A 258 -12.51 16.41 -5.71
N GLY A 259 -11.61 15.58 -6.25
CA GLY A 259 -11.07 15.73 -7.60
C GLY A 259 -10.18 16.98 -7.83
N VAL A 260 -9.83 17.71 -6.76
CA VAL A 260 -8.96 18.90 -6.83
C VAL A 260 -7.51 18.50 -7.13
N ALA A 261 -7.05 17.41 -6.52
CA ALA A 261 -5.68 16.91 -6.68
C ALA A 261 -5.56 15.90 -7.82
N GLN A 262 -4.36 15.82 -8.39
CA GLN A 262 -3.95 14.75 -9.31
C GLN A 262 -3.55 13.54 -8.49
N ILE A 263 -4.05 12.36 -8.82
CA ILE A 263 -3.78 11.14 -8.05
C ILE A 263 -2.67 10.33 -8.73
N VAL A 264 -1.67 9.91 -7.94
CA VAL A 264 -0.55 9.08 -8.37
C VAL A 264 -0.53 7.79 -7.57
N ASP A 265 -0.51 6.65 -8.25
CA ASP A 265 -0.31 5.34 -7.64
C ASP A 265 1.16 4.93 -7.80
N ALA A 266 1.88 4.80 -6.68
CA ALA A 266 3.30 4.45 -6.66
C ALA A 266 3.58 2.95 -6.49
N ARG A 267 2.54 2.11 -6.54
CA ARG A 267 2.64 0.64 -6.62
C ARG A 267 3.17 0.20 -7.99
N THR A 268 3.51 -1.08 -8.13
CA THR A 268 3.88 -1.66 -9.44
C THR A 268 2.70 -1.61 -10.43
N ALA A 269 2.98 -1.71 -11.72
CA ALA A 269 1.95 -1.74 -12.75
C ALA A 269 1.01 -2.96 -12.62
N GLU A 270 1.48 -4.07 -12.05
CA GLU A 270 0.64 -5.25 -11.75
C GLU A 270 -0.35 -4.96 -10.62
N GLU A 271 0.12 -4.40 -9.50
CA GLU A 271 -0.74 -3.94 -8.40
C GLU A 271 -1.75 -2.86 -8.82
N PHE A 272 -1.38 -1.97 -9.76
CA PHE A 272 -2.28 -0.96 -10.31
C PHE A 272 -3.42 -1.58 -11.14
N ASN A 273 -3.10 -2.59 -11.95
CA ASN A 273 -4.06 -3.23 -12.85
C ASN A 273 -5.10 -4.11 -12.14
N THR A 274 -4.89 -4.51 -10.88
CA THR A 274 -5.91 -5.21 -10.09
C THR A 274 -6.97 -4.27 -9.49
N GLY A 275 -6.71 -2.97 -9.45
CA GLY A 275 -7.63 -1.94 -8.98
C GLY A 275 -6.89 -0.72 -8.44
N ALA A 276 -7.40 0.49 -8.74
CA ALA A 276 -6.77 1.76 -8.39
C ALA A 276 -7.83 2.84 -8.07
N ILE A 277 -7.40 3.98 -7.52
CA ILE A 277 -8.27 5.14 -7.33
C ILE A 277 -8.70 5.68 -8.71
N PRO A 278 -9.99 5.95 -8.97
CA PRO A 278 -10.45 6.44 -10.28
C PRO A 278 -9.70 7.71 -10.73
N GLY A 279 -9.13 7.65 -11.93
CA GLY A 279 -8.34 8.76 -12.50
C GLY A 279 -6.88 8.83 -12.03
N ALA A 280 -6.38 7.87 -11.24
CA ALA A 280 -4.98 7.81 -10.86
C ALA A 280 -4.05 7.48 -12.04
N VAL A 281 -2.87 8.09 -12.03
CA VAL A 281 -1.75 7.78 -12.94
C VAL A 281 -0.76 6.88 -12.19
N ASN A 282 -0.41 5.72 -12.76
CA ASN A 282 0.62 4.87 -12.18
C ASN A 282 2.02 5.44 -12.46
N ILE A 283 2.78 5.72 -11.40
CA ILE A 283 4.20 6.09 -11.44
C ILE A 283 4.92 5.24 -10.39
N PRO A 284 5.27 3.98 -10.72
CA PRO A 284 5.91 3.05 -9.79
C PRO A 284 7.16 3.62 -9.12
N TYR A 285 7.41 3.27 -7.85
CA TYR A 285 8.52 3.86 -7.08
C TYR A 285 9.91 3.65 -7.70
N ASP A 286 10.12 2.57 -8.45
CA ASP A 286 11.37 2.26 -9.15
C ASP A 286 11.58 3.15 -10.38
N SER A 287 10.51 3.74 -10.92
CA SER A 287 10.59 4.63 -12.07
C SER A 287 11.33 5.95 -11.79
N VAL A 288 11.41 6.39 -10.52
CA VAL A 288 12.24 7.55 -10.09
C VAL A 288 13.69 7.18 -9.77
N LEU A 289 14.06 5.90 -9.86
CA LEU A 289 15.39 5.38 -9.50
C LEU A 289 16.19 4.91 -10.73
N SER A 290 17.51 5.01 -10.63
CA SER A 290 18.49 4.47 -11.57
C SER A 290 19.48 3.60 -10.79
N GLY A 291 19.13 2.32 -10.64
CA GLY A 291 19.77 1.43 -9.67
C GLY A 291 19.39 1.86 -8.25
N LYS A 292 20.38 2.14 -7.39
CA LYS A 292 20.13 2.70 -6.05
C LYS A 292 19.71 4.18 -6.08
N MET A 293 20.31 4.94 -6.99
CA MET A 293 20.28 6.41 -6.96
C MET A 293 18.95 6.95 -7.46
N ILE A 294 18.52 8.09 -6.92
CA ILE A 294 17.44 8.88 -7.53
C ILE A 294 17.95 9.44 -8.87
N LYS A 295 17.10 9.41 -9.90
CA LYS A 295 17.39 9.92 -11.25
C LYS A 295 17.71 11.41 -11.27
N ASP A 296 18.34 11.87 -12.36
CA ASP A 296 18.58 13.30 -12.55
C ASP A 296 17.29 14.09 -12.84
N GLU A 297 17.30 15.39 -12.57
CA GLU A 297 16.12 16.25 -12.69
C GLU A 297 15.59 16.37 -14.13
N THR A 298 16.41 16.10 -15.15
CA THR A 298 16.02 16.09 -16.57
C THR A 298 15.34 14.77 -16.96
N GLU A 299 15.72 13.64 -16.36
CA GLU A 299 14.94 12.39 -16.45
C GLU A 299 13.62 12.49 -15.69
N LEU A 300 13.66 13.00 -14.46
CA LEU A 300 12.47 13.14 -13.62
C LEU A 300 11.45 14.14 -14.21
N ALA A 301 11.90 15.23 -14.81
CA ALA A 301 11.02 16.17 -15.52
C ALA A 301 10.30 15.54 -16.72
N LYS A 302 10.88 14.51 -17.35
CA LYS A 302 10.21 13.73 -18.41
C LYS A 302 9.22 12.74 -17.81
N LEU A 303 9.58 12.09 -16.70
CA LEU A 303 8.72 11.14 -15.99
C LEU A 303 7.42 11.80 -15.48
N PHE A 304 7.54 12.99 -14.88
CA PHE A 304 6.40 13.75 -14.35
C PHE A 304 5.75 14.68 -15.39
N ALA A 305 6.10 14.60 -16.67
CA ALA A 305 5.54 15.47 -17.73
C ALA A 305 4.02 15.34 -17.93
N SER A 306 3.40 14.30 -17.37
CA SER A 306 1.94 14.10 -17.30
C SER A 306 1.26 14.86 -16.15
N LEU A 307 2.03 15.36 -15.17
CA LEU A 307 1.52 16.06 -13.99
C LEU A 307 1.65 17.58 -14.16
N ASN A 308 0.56 18.31 -13.91
CA ASN A 308 0.58 19.77 -13.85
C ASN A 308 1.08 20.21 -12.47
N LYS A 309 2.16 21.02 -12.44
CA LYS A 309 2.77 21.55 -11.21
C LYS A 309 1.90 22.58 -10.46
N ASP A 310 0.98 23.25 -11.17
CA ASP A 310 0.03 24.20 -10.59
C ASP A 310 -1.15 23.52 -9.87
N LYS A 311 -1.21 22.18 -9.88
CA LYS A 311 -2.21 21.37 -9.18
C LYS A 311 -1.55 20.51 -8.09
N PRO A 312 -2.17 20.38 -6.90
CA PRO A 312 -1.72 19.43 -5.89
C PRO A 312 -1.66 18.00 -6.41
N VAL A 313 -0.77 17.20 -5.83
CA VAL A 313 -0.58 15.77 -6.14
C VAL A 313 -0.78 14.96 -4.87
N VAL A 314 -1.61 13.93 -4.94
CA VAL A 314 -1.74 12.91 -3.90
C VAL A 314 -1.11 11.62 -4.39
N ILE A 315 -0.11 11.13 -3.65
CA ILE A 315 0.60 9.88 -3.92
C ILE A 315 0.13 8.84 -2.92
N TYR A 316 -0.30 7.66 -3.36
CA TYR A 316 -0.70 6.57 -2.47
C TYR A 316 -0.03 5.24 -2.82
N THR A 317 0.07 4.37 -1.80
CA THR A 317 0.23 2.91 -1.90
C THR A 317 -0.44 2.25 -0.67
N ASN A 318 -0.19 0.95 -0.43
CA ASN A 318 -0.74 0.21 0.70
C ASN A 318 -0.24 0.74 2.05
N THR A 319 1.08 0.70 2.28
CA THR A 319 1.76 1.14 3.53
C THR A 319 2.34 2.56 3.45
N GLY A 320 2.38 3.15 2.25
CA GLY A 320 2.96 4.47 2.00
C GLY A 320 4.49 4.49 1.80
N VAL A 321 5.22 3.40 2.04
CA VAL A 321 6.70 3.36 1.84
C VAL A 321 7.08 3.51 0.36
N LYS A 322 6.42 2.75 -0.53
CA LYS A 322 6.53 2.95 -1.99
C LYS A 322 6.12 4.38 -2.40
N ALA A 323 5.15 4.99 -1.71
CA ALA A 323 4.67 6.35 -2.00
C ALA A 323 5.65 7.46 -1.54
N SER A 324 6.35 7.28 -0.41
CA SER A 324 7.24 8.30 0.14
C SER A 324 8.46 8.57 -0.74
N MET A 325 8.92 7.58 -1.50
CA MET A 325 9.98 7.76 -2.50
C MET A 325 9.53 8.72 -3.62
N VAL A 326 8.34 8.48 -4.20
CA VAL A 326 7.79 9.35 -5.26
C VAL A 326 7.39 10.73 -4.72
N TRP A 327 6.80 10.78 -3.52
CA TRP A 327 6.50 12.03 -2.80
C TRP A 327 7.76 12.87 -2.56
N PHE A 328 8.86 12.26 -2.08
CA PHE A 328 10.11 12.96 -1.80
C PHE A 328 10.63 13.63 -3.07
N VAL A 329 10.69 12.90 -4.17
CA VAL A 329 11.17 13.43 -5.45
C VAL A 329 10.26 14.55 -5.97
N LEU A 330 8.94 14.41 -5.88
CA LEU A 330 7.98 15.46 -6.24
C LEU A 330 8.11 16.72 -5.36
N GLU A 331 8.29 16.56 -4.05
CA GLU A 331 8.51 17.67 -3.10
C GLU A 331 9.83 18.41 -3.41
N ARG A 332 10.92 17.67 -3.67
CA ARG A 332 12.21 18.24 -4.10
C ARG A 332 12.12 18.98 -5.43
N MET A 333 11.30 18.49 -6.37
CA MET A 333 10.99 19.19 -7.63
C MET A 333 9.96 20.33 -7.47
N GLY A 334 9.39 20.54 -6.28
CA GLY A 334 8.52 21.68 -5.95
C GLY A 334 7.05 21.53 -6.34
N TYR A 335 6.49 20.32 -6.29
CA TYR A 335 5.04 20.10 -6.35
C TYR A 335 4.41 20.18 -4.93
N ASP A 336 3.15 20.61 -4.80
CA ASP A 336 2.35 20.40 -3.57
C ASP A 336 1.96 18.91 -3.49
N ALA A 337 2.85 18.11 -2.92
CA ALA A 337 2.77 16.67 -2.85
C ALA A 337 2.33 16.19 -1.44
N ARG A 338 1.37 15.26 -1.38
CA ARG A 338 0.82 14.70 -0.13
C ARG A 338 0.74 13.18 -0.22
N ILE A 339 0.96 12.48 0.90
CA ILE A 339 0.80 11.01 0.95
C ILE A 339 -0.63 10.64 1.35
N TYR A 340 -1.13 9.53 0.83
CA TYR A 340 -2.42 8.93 1.16
C TYR A 340 -2.31 7.40 1.27
N SER A 341 -3.30 6.74 1.85
CA SER A 341 -3.34 5.28 2.04
C SER A 341 -4.41 4.63 1.18
N TRP A 342 -4.04 3.57 0.47
CA TRP A 342 -5.00 2.69 -0.21
C TRP A 342 -5.94 1.99 0.77
N GLN A 343 -5.48 1.66 1.98
CA GLN A 343 -6.32 1.04 3.02
C GLN A 343 -7.44 1.99 3.47
N ASP A 344 -7.15 3.29 3.65
CA ASP A 344 -8.20 4.29 3.93
C ASP A 344 -9.16 4.44 2.75
N TRP A 345 -8.66 4.47 1.51
CA TRP A 345 -9.54 4.50 0.33
C TRP A 345 -10.53 3.35 0.33
N GLN A 346 -10.07 2.12 0.59
CA GLN A 346 -10.92 0.92 0.66
C GLN A 346 -11.86 0.92 1.88
N ALA A 347 -11.39 1.36 3.05
CA ALA A 347 -12.19 1.40 4.27
C ALA A 347 -13.32 2.44 4.18
N SER A 348 -13.01 3.61 3.61
CA SER A 348 -13.88 4.79 3.50
C SER A 348 -14.72 4.84 2.22
N GLN A 349 -14.65 3.80 1.35
CA GLN A 349 -15.65 3.66 0.28
C GLN A 349 -17.08 3.68 0.86
N PRO A 350 -18.03 4.40 0.24
CA PRO A 350 -19.41 4.44 0.71
C PRO A 350 -20.05 3.06 0.54
N LYS A 351 -20.26 2.36 1.66
CA LYS A 351 -20.87 1.03 1.72
C LYS A 351 -22.39 1.14 1.76
N LEU A 352 -23.07 0.14 1.20
CA LEU A 352 -24.51 0.02 1.41
C LEU A 352 -24.73 -0.49 2.83
N GLY A 353 -25.05 0.40 3.77
CA GLY A 353 -25.27 0.07 5.19
C GLY A 353 -26.51 -0.77 5.49
N PHE A 354 -26.94 -1.60 4.53
CA PHE A 354 -28.06 -2.52 4.62
C PHE A 354 -27.61 -3.89 4.10
N ASP A 355 -27.90 -4.94 4.88
CA ASP A 355 -27.72 -6.33 4.49
C ASP A 355 -29.07 -7.02 4.26
N LEU A 356 -29.09 -8.00 3.36
CA LEU A 356 -30.29 -8.71 2.95
C LEU A 356 -30.54 -9.92 3.87
N GLN A 357 -31.59 -9.85 4.69
CA GLN A 357 -31.91 -10.86 5.69
C GLN A 357 -32.81 -11.98 5.15
N GLU A 358 -33.81 -11.64 4.33
CA GLU A 358 -34.76 -12.63 3.79
C GLU A 358 -35.23 -12.23 2.39
N VAL A 359 -35.36 -13.23 1.50
CA VAL A 359 -36.09 -13.09 0.23
C VAL A 359 -37.08 -14.24 0.10
N LYS A 360 -38.32 -13.94 -0.29
CA LYS A 360 -39.36 -14.93 -0.54
C LYS A 360 -40.25 -14.54 -1.72
N ALA A 361 -40.74 -15.54 -2.46
CA ALA A 361 -41.77 -15.40 -3.48
C ALA A 361 -43.07 -16.07 -3.04
N SER A 362 -44.21 -15.47 -3.39
CA SER A 362 -45.53 -16.06 -3.21
C SER A 362 -46.42 -15.81 -4.44
N PRO A 363 -46.98 -16.86 -5.09
CA PRO A 363 -46.74 -18.27 -4.83
C PRO A 363 -45.33 -18.72 -5.26
N ASN A 364 -44.81 -19.76 -4.61
CA ASN A 364 -43.63 -20.51 -5.05
C ASN A 364 -43.78 -21.99 -4.60
N PRO A 365 -43.86 -22.98 -5.51
CA PRO A 365 -43.89 -22.84 -6.96
C PRO A 365 -45.05 -22.00 -7.49
N ALA A 366 -44.79 -21.25 -8.55
CA ALA A 366 -45.79 -20.53 -9.34
C ALA A 366 -46.18 -21.36 -10.58
N ASN A 367 -47.30 -21.02 -11.22
CA ASN A 367 -47.63 -21.54 -12.55
C ASN A 367 -47.31 -20.51 -13.64
N THR A 368 -47.14 -20.97 -14.89
CA THR A 368 -47.06 -20.08 -16.05
C THR A 368 -48.30 -19.17 -16.10
N GLY A 369 -48.07 -17.85 -16.09
CA GLY A 369 -49.10 -16.82 -16.07
C GLY A 369 -49.61 -16.40 -14.68
N ASP A 370 -49.10 -16.98 -13.59
CA ASP A 370 -49.43 -16.51 -12.24
C ASP A 370 -48.71 -15.19 -11.91
N VAL A 371 -49.32 -14.41 -11.02
CA VAL A 371 -48.77 -13.17 -10.47
C VAL A 371 -48.00 -13.51 -9.19
N VAL A 372 -46.68 -13.30 -9.20
CA VAL A 372 -45.76 -13.65 -8.11
C VAL A 372 -45.31 -12.39 -7.39
N GLN A 373 -45.63 -12.28 -6.10
CA GLN A 373 -45.05 -11.25 -5.24
C GLN A 373 -43.69 -11.72 -4.72
N ILE A 374 -42.63 -11.06 -5.18
CA ILE A 374 -41.28 -11.18 -4.63
C ILE A 374 -41.17 -10.18 -3.48
N THR A 375 -40.71 -10.61 -2.32
CA THR A 375 -40.55 -9.79 -1.11
C THR A 375 -39.13 -9.94 -0.58
N ALA A 376 -38.48 -8.82 -0.26
CA ALA A 376 -37.14 -8.75 0.32
C ALA A 376 -37.18 -7.99 1.64
N ILE A 377 -36.38 -8.39 2.63
CA ILE A 377 -36.25 -7.74 3.92
C ILE A 377 -34.77 -7.44 4.17
N PHE A 378 -34.47 -6.20 4.52
CA PHE A 378 -33.12 -5.77 4.90
C PHE A 378 -33.03 -5.49 6.41
N GLU A 379 -31.81 -5.49 6.94
CA GLU A 379 -31.46 -4.93 8.25
C GLU A 379 -30.29 -3.95 8.07
N GLU A 380 -30.22 -2.89 8.88
CA GLU A 380 -29.04 -2.00 8.91
C GLU A 380 -27.79 -2.78 9.37
N GLU A 381 -26.68 -2.62 8.65
CA GLU A 381 -25.39 -3.18 9.05
C GLU A 381 -24.95 -2.54 10.38
N LYS A 382 -25.15 -3.27 11.49
CA LYS A 382 -24.69 -2.82 12.82
C LYS A 382 -23.17 -2.74 12.80
N GLN A 383 -22.65 -1.52 12.70
CA GLN A 383 -21.21 -1.28 12.87
C GLN A 383 -20.79 -1.77 14.25
N ASN A 384 -20.05 -2.87 14.29
CA ASN A 384 -19.40 -3.36 15.50
C ASN A 384 -18.36 -2.31 15.93
N ALA A 385 -18.77 -1.43 16.85
CA ALA A 385 -17.81 -0.66 17.63
C ALA A 385 -16.99 -1.65 18.45
N ASP A 386 -15.68 -1.67 18.23
CA ASP A 386 -14.76 -2.55 18.96
C ASP A 386 -14.72 -2.14 20.44
N THR A 387 -15.47 -2.86 21.28
CA THR A 387 -15.65 -2.50 22.69
C THR A 387 -14.47 -2.98 23.53
N GLY A 388 -13.39 -2.18 23.50
CA GLY A 388 -12.36 -2.21 24.54
C GLY A 388 -12.99 -2.12 25.93
N THR A 389 -12.51 -2.96 26.84
CA THR A 389 -13.20 -3.36 28.09
C THR A 389 -13.56 -2.19 29.01
N ALA A 390 -14.84 -2.07 29.39
CA ALA A 390 -15.32 -1.19 30.46
C ALA A 390 -16.31 -1.92 31.40
N ALA A 391 -16.12 -1.77 32.71
CA ALA A 391 -16.95 -2.38 33.75
C ALA A 391 -18.22 -1.55 34.06
N PRO A 392 -19.29 -2.15 34.61
CA PRO A 392 -20.63 -1.55 34.55
C PRO A 392 -20.93 -0.51 35.64
N SER A 393 -21.68 0.54 35.30
CA SER A 393 -22.30 1.45 36.27
C SER A 393 -23.71 1.90 35.86
N LYS A 394 -24.69 1.37 36.60
CA LYS A 394 -25.99 1.92 37.04
C LYS A 394 -26.84 2.82 36.12
N THR A 395 -28.15 2.53 36.19
CA THR A 395 -29.26 3.28 35.62
C THR A 395 -29.38 4.73 36.11
N GLY A 396 -29.60 5.64 35.17
CA GLY A 396 -30.09 7.01 35.37
C GLY A 396 -30.72 7.53 34.08
N ASN A 397 -31.87 8.20 34.16
CA ASN A 397 -32.53 8.77 32.97
C ASN A 397 -31.95 10.15 32.65
N GLU A 398 -30.92 10.18 31.80
CA GLU A 398 -30.48 11.40 31.10
C GLU A 398 -30.55 11.20 29.59
N THR A 399 -31.25 12.10 28.90
CA THR A 399 -31.31 12.11 27.42
C THR A 399 -30.05 12.76 26.86
N MET A 400 -28.95 12.01 26.80
CA MET A 400 -27.72 12.49 26.18
C MET A 400 -27.92 12.78 24.68
N LEU A 401 -27.50 13.98 24.28
CA LEU A 401 -27.38 14.38 22.88
C LEU A 401 -26.03 13.88 22.35
N THR A 402 -25.99 12.63 21.86
CA THR A 402 -24.77 11.99 21.36
C THR A 402 -24.32 12.63 20.04
N VAL A 403 -23.55 13.71 20.13
CA VAL A 403 -22.75 14.21 19.01
C VAL A 403 -21.70 13.16 18.68
N LYS A 404 -21.74 12.57 17.48
CA LYS A 404 -20.67 11.70 16.94
C LYS A 404 -19.42 12.52 16.57
N GLY A 405 -18.81 13.14 17.57
CA GLY A 405 -17.45 13.68 17.49
C GLY A 405 -16.45 12.64 17.97
N CYS A 406 -15.35 12.47 17.24
CA CYS A 406 -14.25 11.60 17.65
C CYS A 406 -13.61 12.15 18.95
N ALA A 407 -13.88 11.50 20.09
CA ALA A 407 -13.45 11.97 21.42
C ALA A 407 -11.92 11.89 21.69
N THR A 408 -11.15 11.38 20.72
CA THR A 408 -9.67 11.31 20.76
C THR A 408 -9.01 12.08 19.61
N CYS A 409 -9.77 12.74 18.74
CA CYS A 409 -9.24 13.50 17.61
C CYS A 409 -8.92 14.94 18.04
N GLY A 410 -7.65 15.22 18.33
CA GLY A 410 -7.18 16.53 18.76
C GLY A 410 -7.24 17.60 17.65
N PHE A 411 -8.03 18.65 17.89
CA PHE A 411 -8.05 19.95 17.20
C PHE A 411 -8.25 19.97 15.67
N GLY A 412 -9.48 20.29 15.25
CA GLY A 412 -9.85 20.52 13.85
C GLY A 412 -11.22 21.18 13.68
N SER A 413 -11.55 22.20 14.49
CA SER A 413 -12.88 22.81 14.50
C SER A 413 -13.17 23.67 13.25
N PRO A 414 -14.25 23.43 12.49
CA PRO A 414 -14.75 24.41 11.53
C PRO A 414 -15.30 25.64 12.28
N GLN A 415 -15.10 26.84 11.73
CA GLN A 415 -15.51 28.08 12.40
C GLN A 415 -17.03 28.30 12.33
N GLY A 416 -17.71 28.10 13.48
CA GLY A 416 -19.04 28.61 13.73
C GLY A 416 -18.96 29.90 14.56
N TYR A 417 -19.32 31.04 13.96
CA TYR A 417 -19.42 32.30 14.70
C TYR A 417 -20.74 32.36 15.47
N ALA A 418 -20.66 32.63 16.77
CA ALA A 418 -21.79 33.04 17.61
C ALA A 418 -21.58 34.49 18.03
N ASP A 419 -22.48 35.39 17.64
CA ASP A 419 -22.43 36.80 18.04
C ASP A 419 -22.91 36.94 19.49
N LEU A 420 -22.06 37.53 20.34
CA LEU A 420 -22.27 37.64 21.79
C LEU A 420 -22.62 39.08 22.21
N SER A 421 -23.57 39.71 21.52
CA SER A 421 -24.01 41.07 21.85
C SER A 421 -25.53 41.25 22.05
N ASN A 422 -26.08 40.72 23.16
CA ASN A 422 -26.78 41.59 24.14
C ASN A 422 -27.32 40.86 25.40
N THR A 423 -26.87 41.36 26.57
CA THR A 423 -27.58 41.60 27.85
C THR A 423 -28.65 40.67 28.46
N ASN A 424 -29.44 39.88 27.72
CA ASN A 424 -30.63 39.20 28.24
C ASN A 424 -30.52 37.67 28.42
N GLY A 425 -29.34 37.07 28.24
CA GLY A 425 -28.99 35.77 28.85
C GLY A 425 -29.75 34.51 28.41
N VAL A 426 -30.51 34.54 27.31
CA VAL A 426 -31.26 33.38 26.79
C VAL A 426 -30.93 33.14 25.32
N VAL A 427 -30.46 31.93 25.00
CA VAL A 427 -30.32 31.44 23.62
C VAL A 427 -31.50 30.53 23.31
N GLN A 428 -32.35 30.94 22.36
CA GLN A 428 -33.47 30.14 21.86
C GLN A 428 -33.02 29.27 20.69
N ILE A 429 -32.93 27.95 20.90
CA ILE A 429 -32.85 26.95 19.81
C ILE A 429 -34.11 26.09 19.88
N GLY A 430 -35.15 26.53 19.18
CA GLY A 430 -36.41 25.80 19.04
C GLY A 430 -36.56 25.21 17.64
N SER A 431 -36.51 23.88 17.53
CA SER A 431 -37.11 23.19 16.39
C SER A 431 -38.57 22.91 16.71
N ASN A 432 -39.48 23.26 15.81
CA ASN A 432 -40.91 23.07 16.03
C ASN A 432 -41.26 21.58 16.15
N GLY A 433 -41.86 21.19 17.27
CA GLY A 433 -42.25 19.81 17.53
C GLY A 433 -43.32 19.31 16.56
N GLN A 434 -42.92 18.48 15.60
CA GLN A 434 -43.81 17.48 15.01
C GLN A 434 -43.33 16.08 15.41
N THR A 435 -44.27 15.17 15.63
CA THR A 435 -43.99 13.79 15.99
C THR A 435 -43.15 13.11 14.92
N GLN A 436 -42.16 12.30 15.34
CA GLN A 436 -41.36 11.51 14.41
C GLN A 436 -42.23 10.48 13.69
N LYS A 437 -42.64 10.83 12.46
CA LYS A 437 -42.65 9.84 11.38
C LYS A 437 -41.19 9.62 10.98
N SER A 438 -40.80 8.36 10.79
CA SER A 438 -39.54 8.06 10.11
C SER A 438 -39.61 8.68 8.71
N SER A 439 -38.67 9.57 8.41
CA SER A 439 -38.41 10.04 7.05
C SER A 439 -37.73 8.91 6.28
N ALA A 440 -38.51 7.90 5.89
CA ALA A 440 -38.03 6.76 5.13
C ALA A 440 -37.36 7.25 3.85
N ASP A 441 -36.05 7.05 3.79
CA ASP A 441 -35.15 7.62 2.80
C ASP A 441 -35.63 7.37 1.36
N SER A 442 -35.68 8.43 0.56
CA SER A 442 -36.05 8.39 -0.86
C SER A 442 -34.89 8.01 -1.77
N SER A 443 -33.68 7.83 -1.21
CA SER A 443 -32.48 7.39 -1.93
C SER A 443 -32.42 5.88 -2.09
N PHE A 444 -32.85 5.10 -1.09
CA PHE A 444 -32.76 3.63 -1.08
C PHE A 444 -33.77 2.99 -2.03
N LYS A 445 -33.24 2.39 -3.11
CA LYS A 445 -33.98 1.71 -4.18
C LYS A 445 -33.65 0.22 -4.17
N VAL A 446 -34.64 -0.61 -4.46
CA VAL A 446 -34.47 -2.07 -4.55
C VAL A 446 -35.13 -2.57 -5.83
N SER A 447 -34.50 -3.50 -6.52
CA SER A 447 -35.09 -4.25 -7.63
C SER A 447 -34.74 -5.74 -7.56
N ALA A 448 -35.63 -6.57 -8.10
CA ALA A 448 -35.39 -7.99 -8.34
C ALA A 448 -35.04 -8.20 -9.81
N VAL A 449 -33.94 -8.88 -10.11
CA VAL A 449 -33.53 -9.27 -11.46
C VAL A 449 -33.69 -10.77 -11.60
N ILE A 450 -34.64 -11.20 -12.43
CA ILE A 450 -35.00 -12.61 -12.58
C ILE A 450 -34.20 -13.17 -13.76
N LYS A 451 -33.39 -14.20 -13.51
CA LYS A 451 -32.53 -14.90 -14.46
C LYS A 451 -33.08 -16.29 -14.79
N SER A 452 -32.91 -16.71 -16.03
CA SER A 452 -33.10 -18.11 -16.43
C SER A 452 -31.94 -18.98 -15.92
N LYS A 453 -32.12 -20.31 -15.91
CA LYS A 453 -31.05 -21.29 -15.62
C LYS A 453 -29.78 -21.15 -16.48
N ALA A 454 -29.84 -20.42 -17.61
CA ALA A 454 -28.69 -20.10 -18.45
C ALA A 454 -28.01 -18.76 -18.06
N GLY A 455 -28.33 -18.17 -16.91
CA GLY A 455 -27.84 -16.88 -16.44
C GLY A 455 -28.47 -15.66 -17.11
N ALA A 456 -29.06 -15.80 -18.31
CA ALA A 456 -29.68 -14.71 -19.03
C ALA A 456 -30.90 -14.14 -18.27
N GLN A 457 -30.89 -12.82 -18.05
CA GLN A 457 -31.99 -12.05 -17.47
C GLN A 457 -33.26 -12.17 -18.33
N VAL A 458 -34.36 -12.59 -17.70
CA VAL A 458 -35.70 -12.69 -18.34
C VAL A 458 -36.67 -11.60 -17.88
N SER A 459 -36.41 -10.96 -16.74
CA SER A 459 -37.23 -9.85 -16.24
C SER A 459 -36.45 -9.02 -15.20
N SER A 460 -36.91 -7.79 -14.95
CA SER A 460 -36.50 -6.98 -13.81
C SER A 460 -37.72 -6.25 -13.25
N VAL A 461 -37.82 -6.18 -11.93
CA VAL A 461 -38.97 -5.66 -11.20
C VAL A 461 -38.49 -4.66 -10.16
N ILE A 462 -38.93 -3.41 -10.27
CA ILE A 462 -38.70 -2.38 -9.24
C ILE A 462 -39.55 -2.75 -8.02
N MET A 463 -38.90 -2.90 -6.86
CA MET A 463 -39.56 -3.24 -5.60
C MET A 463 -39.90 -1.96 -4.84
N LYS A 464 -41.08 -1.92 -4.23
CA LYS A 464 -41.56 -0.79 -3.42
C LYS A 464 -41.47 -1.15 -1.95
N ARG A 465 -41.01 -0.21 -1.12
CA ARG A 465 -41.01 -0.32 0.35
C ARG A 465 -42.47 -0.47 0.83
N ILE A 466 -42.75 -1.49 1.64
CA ILE A 466 -44.06 -1.74 2.26
C ILE A 466 -44.12 -1.08 3.63
N THR A 467 -43.26 -1.55 4.54
CA THR A 467 -43.20 -1.17 5.96
C THR A 467 -41.79 -1.42 6.49
N GLY A 468 -41.21 -0.45 7.19
CA GLY A 468 -39.79 -0.55 7.61
C GLY A 468 -38.91 -0.85 6.39
N ASP A 469 -38.01 -1.82 6.54
CA ASP A 469 -37.04 -2.23 5.52
C ASP A 469 -37.48 -3.47 4.72
N GLN A 470 -38.79 -3.74 4.71
CA GLN A 470 -39.42 -4.71 3.82
C GLN A 470 -39.85 -4.06 2.50
N PHE A 471 -39.47 -4.68 1.39
CA PHE A 471 -39.79 -4.28 0.02
C PHE A 471 -40.52 -5.40 -0.72
N ALA A 472 -41.42 -5.08 -1.65
CA ALA A 472 -41.98 -6.07 -2.57
C ALA A 472 -42.09 -5.58 -4.01
N GLY A 473 -41.87 -6.49 -4.94
CA GLY A 473 -42.10 -6.34 -6.37
C GLY A 473 -43.08 -7.38 -6.88
N ILE A 474 -43.79 -7.07 -7.97
CA ILE A 474 -44.70 -8.00 -8.63
C ILE A 474 -44.07 -8.46 -9.95
N TRP A 475 -43.85 -9.77 -10.08
CA TRP A 475 -43.42 -10.42 -11.31
C TRP A 475 -44.57 -11.24 -11.90
N ASN A 476 -44.82 -11.11 -13.20
CA ASN A 476 -45.78 -11.97 -13.89
C ASN A 476 -45.00 -13.13 -14.52
N ALA A 477 -45.29 -14.38 -14.11
CA ALA A 477 -44.58 -15.59 -14.53
C ALA A 477 -44.94 -16.03 -15.97
N ASN A 478 -44.91 -15.11 -16.93
CA ASN A 478 -45.16 -15.32 -18.36
C ASN A 478 -43.95 -15.94 -19.06
N VAL A 479 -43.40 -17.01 -18.48
CA VAL A 479 -42.19 -17.71 -18.91
C VAL A 479 -42.43 -19.22 -19.00
N ALA A 480 -41.50 -19.93 -19.64
CA ALA A 480 -41.53 -21.38 -19.72
C ALA A 480 -41.46 -22.03 -18.33
N ALA A 481 -41.91 -23.28 -18.22
CA ALA A 481 -41.73 -24.05 -16.99
C ALA A 481 -40.24 -24.35 -16.75
N GLY A 482 -39.78 -24.15 -15.52
CA GLY A 482 -38.36 -24.21 -15.16
C GLY A 482 -38.08 -23.57 -13.79
N VAL A 483 -36.79 -23.47 -13.45
CA VAL A 483 -36.32 -22.75 -12.26
C VAL A 483 -35.64 -21.46 -12.72
N TYR A 484 -35.94 -20.38 -12.01
CA TYR A 484 -35.43 -19.03 -12.24
C TYR A 484 -34.80 -18.51 -10.96
N SER A 485 -33.54 -18.08 -11.00
CA SER A 485 -32.92 -17.42 -9.85
C SER A 485 -33.19 -15.92 -9.88
N VAL A 486 -33.13 -15.28 -8.71
CA VAL A 486 -33.45 -13.88 -8.52
C VAL A 486 -32.30 -13.20 -7.78
N ASP A 487 -31.65 -12.25 -8.45
CA ASP A 487 -30.74 -11.33 -7.79
C ASP A 487 -31.56 -10.19 -7.17
N ILE A 488 -31.23 -9.80 -5.94
CA ILE A 488 -31.74 -8.56 -5.35
C ILE A 488 -30.66 -7.49 -5.50
N VAL A 489 -30.98 -6.41 -6.20
CA VAL A 489 -30.10 -5.26 -6.42
C VAL A 489 -30.61 -4.12 -5.56
N ALA A 490 -29.79 -3.64 -4.62
CA ALA A 490 -30.14 -2.61 -3.66
C ALA A 490 -29.16 -1.44 -3.77
N ALA A 491 -29.65 -0.20 -3.77
CA ALA A 491 -28.82 0.97 -4.07
C ALA A 491 -29.23 2.22 -3.28
N THR A 492 -28.25 2.97 -2.79
CA THR A 492 -28.42 4.25 -2.08
C THR A 492 -27.52 5.30 -2.72
N GLY A 493 -28.11 6.31 -3.37
CA GLY A 493 -27.36 7.28 -4.15
C GLY A 493 -26.68 6.61 -5.36
N GLU A 494 -25.35 6.61 -5.38
CA GLU A 494 -24.52 5.93 -6.38
C GLU A 494 -24.08 4.52 -5.94
N VAL A 495 -24.14 4.21 -4.64
CA VAL A 495 -23.76 2.90 -4.10
C VAL A 495 -24.77 1.85 -4.53
N THR A 496 -24.31 0.71 -5.07
CA THR A 496 -25.15 -0.43 -5.44
C THR A 496 -24.52 -1.74 -4.95
N LYS A 497 -25.30 -2.59 -4.27
CA LYS A 497 -24.92 -3.92 -3.79
C LYS A 497 -25.86 -4.95 -4.44
N THR A 498 -25.31 -5.95 -5.11
CA THR A 498 -26.07 -7.04 -5.74
C THR A 498 -25.93 -8.30 -4.91
N PHE A 499 -27.04 -8.75 -4.34
CA PHE A 499 -27.16 -10.02 -3.65
C PHE A 499 -27.56 -11.07 -4.68
N ALA A 500 -26.55 -11.76 -5.23
CA ALA A 500 -26.73 -12.70 -6.34
C ALA A 500 -27.43 -14.00 -5.90
N ASP A 501 -28.32 -14.50 -6.76
CA ASP A 501 -29.04 -15.77 -6.63
C ASP A 501 -29.75 -15.96 -5.27
N ALA A 502 -30.19 -14.84 -4.67
CA ALA A 502 -30.77 -14.76 -3.33
C ALA A 502 -32.14 -15.43 -3.15
N LEU A 503 -32.77 -15.89 -4.24
CA LEU A 503 -33.99 -16.71 -4.23
C LEU A 503 -34.09 -17.53 -5.54
N GLU A 504 -34.59 -18.77 -5.45
CA GLU A 504 -35.10 -19.51 -6.61
C GLU A 504 -36.64 -19.49 -6.66
N ILE A 505 -37.20 -19.28 -7.85
CA ILE A 505 -38.63 -19.39 -8.14
C ILE A 505 -38.85 -20.52 -9.15
N GLN A 506 -39.64 -21.52 -8.78
CA GLN A 506 -40.03 -22.62 -9.66
C GLN A 506 -41.33 -22.26 -10.39
N VAL A 507 -41.30 -22.28 -11.73
CA VAL A 507 -42.48 -22.07 -12.59
C VAL A 507 -42.93 -23.41 -13.19
N SER A 508 -44.20 -23.75 -13.01
CA SER A 508 -44.83 -25.00 -13.47
C SER A 508 -45.79 -24.77 -14.64
N SER A 509 -45.89 -25.71 -15.58
CA SER A 509 -46.76 -25.58 -16.75
C SER A 509 -48.23 -25.88 -16.43
N THR A 510 -49.07 -24.85 -16.54
CA THR A 510 -50.49 -24.91 -16.20
C THR A 510 -51.31 -25.65 -17.26
N SER A 511 -51.64 -26.92 -17.02
CA SER A 511 -52.56 -27.70 -17.86
C SER A 511 -54.04 -27.31 -17.66
N LYS A 512 -54.36 -26.00 -17.78
CA LYS A 512 -55.70 -25.42 -17.53
C LYS A 512 -56.78 -25.78 -18.57
N TYR A 513 -56.48 -26.68 -19.53
CA TYR A 513 -57.40 -27.09 -20.61
C TYR A 513 -57.66 -28.61 -20.71
N LYS A 514 -57.33 -29.41 -19.69
CA LYS A 514 -57.45 -30.89 -19.81
C LYS A 514 -58.84 -31.48 -19.51
N ASN A 515 -59.82 -30.67 -19.07
CA ASN A 515 -61.15 -31.12 -18.64
C ASN A 515 -62.31 -30.46 -19.44
N LEU A 516 -62.16 -30.32 -20.77
CA LEU A 516 -63.27 -29.96 -21.67
C LEU A 516 -63.22 -30.84 -22.93
N GLY A 517 -63.79 -32.04 -22.83
CA GLY A 517 -63.92 -33.03 -23.89
C GLY A 517 -64.52 -34.31 -23.32
N ASN A 518 -65.58 -34.83 -23.96
CA ASN A 518 -66.23 -36.10 -23.60
C ASN A 518 -65.45 -37.31 -24.14
#